data_AF-A0A4R8KSW7-F1
#
_entry.id   AF-A0A4R8KSW7-F1
#
_cell.length_a   1.000
_cell.length_b   1.000
_cell.length_c   1.000
_cell.angle_alpha   90.00
_cell.angle_beta   90.00
_cell.angle_gamma   90.00
#
_symmetry.space_group_name_H-M   'P 1'
#
loop_
_entity.id
_entity.type
_entity.pdbx_description
1 polymer ?
#
loop_
_entity_poly.entity_id
_entity_poly.type
_entity_poly.pdbx_seq_one_letter_code
_entity_poly.pdbx_strand_id
1 'polypeptide(L)'
;MKLKLNKDGSAVVKDGKPVYVHANGREEAFDAPAAWKLALGKHFETSPTMAGLKIPHDLAAAAFSDAFRIEGGKLVAVDQHGMPLYSPTRYGEVANFDEAFGRLVDGYPNKAMIQREGGAPAGPGPDAAGGAVQAGQPGTGGAVSRQQFDAMNPQERMNHIKAGGIVADGASKPAPATPAHGAKVVTRAQFEQMPHTDRAAYCKSGGTIEG
;
A
#
# COMPACT_ATOMS: atom_id res chain seq x y z
N MET A 1 0.08 19.89 33.54
CA MET A 1 1.31 19.38 34.19
C MET A 1 2.22 20.55 34.51
N LYS A 2 3.00 20.47 35.58
CA LYS A 2 4.03 21.47 35.95
C LYS A 2 5.35 20.76 36.25
N LEU A 3 6.47 21.36 35.86
CA LEU A 3 7.80 20.83 36.21
C LEU A 3 7.95 20.81 37.74
N LYS A 4 8.36 19.66 38.30
CA LYS A 4 8.66 19.53 39.72
C LYS A 4 10.01 20.18 40.00
N LEU A 5 10.04 21.07 40.99
CA LEU A 5 11.27 21.74 41.43
C LEU A 5 11.69 21.23 42.82
N ASN A 6 12.99 21.18 43.06
CA ASN A 6 13.56 20.95 44.39
C ASN A 6 13.61 22.25 45.21
N LYS A 7 14.10 22.17 46.45
CA LYS A 7 14.19 23.35 47.35
C LYS A 7 15.06 24.47 46.79
N ASP A 8 16.00 24.13 45.91
CA ASP A 8 16.95 25.05 45.29
C ASP A 8 16.39 25.68 43.99
N GLY A 9 15.12 25.39 43.66
CA GLY A 9 14.47 25.87 42.43
C GLY A 9 14.90 25.14 41.15
N SER A 10 15.73 24.10 41.26
CA SER A 10 16.17 23.27 40.14
C SER A 10 15.18 22.15 39.83
N ALA A 11 15.17 21.65 38.59
CA ALA A 11 14.31 20.54 38.20
C ALA A 11 14.62 19.26 38.99
N VAL A 12 13.59 18.57 39.45
CA VAL A 12 13.73 17.21 39.97
C VAL A 12 13.91 16.25 38.79
N VAL A 13 14.95 15.43 38.85
CA VAL A 13 15.31 14.48 37.79
C VAL A 13 15.25 13.06 38.33
N LYS A 14 14.68 12.14 37.54
CA LYS A 14 14.67 10.71 37.80
C LYS A 14 15.21 9.99 36.55
N ASP A 15 16.24 9.17 36.70
CA ASP A 15 16.89 8.46 35.59
C ASP A 15 17.35 9.40 34.45
N GLY A 16 17.84 10.59 34.80
CA GLY A 16 18.24 11.62 33.83
C GLY A 16 17.08 12.38 33.18
N LYS A 17 15.82 12.07 33.52
CA LYS A 17 14.62 12.68 32.95
C LYS A 17 13.92 13.64 33.94
N PRO A 18 13.47 14.82 33.51
CA PRO A 18 12.76 15.77 34.37
C PRO A 18 11.41 15.20 34.84
N VAL A 19 11.08 15.39 36.11
CA VAL A 19 9.83 14.94 36.72
C VAL A 19 8.78 16.06 36.65
N TYR A 20 7.58 15.72 36.20
CA TYR A 20 6.42 16.61 36.14
C TYR A 20 5.34 16.15 37.11
N VAL A 21 4.62 17.11 37.69
CA VAL A 21 3.46 16.88 38.54
C VAL A 21 2.19 17.19 37.75
N HIS A 22 1.28 16.22 37.71
CA HIS A 22 -0.05 16.35 37.12
C HIS A 22 -1.02 17.06 38.07
N ALA A 23 -2.18 17.50 37.57
CA ALA A 23 -3.19 18.19 38.40
C ALA A 23 -3.73 17.31 39.54
N ASN A 24 -3.65 15.99 39.40
CA ASN A 24 -4.03 15.01 40.42
C ASN A 24 -2.90 14.66 41.41
N GLY A 25 -1.77 15.37 41.37
CA GLY A 25 -0.60 15.11 42.22
C GLY A 25 0.30 13.95 41.77
N ARG A 26 -0.04 13.24 40.69
CA ARG A 26 0.80 12.18 40.13
C ARG A 26 2.10 12.75 39.59
N GLU A 27 3.21 12.08 39.88
CA GLU A 27 4.54 12.46 39.39
C GLU A 27 5.01 11.50 38.29
N GLU A 28 5.50 12.06 37.18
CA GLU A 28 5.99 11.27 36.05
C GLU A 28 7.27 11.86 35.49
N ALA A 29 8.24 10.98 35.20
CA ALA A 29 9.45 11.37 34.48
C ALA A 29 9.14 11.50 32.99
N PHE A 30 9.50 12.63 32.38
CA PHE A 30 9.25 12.92 30.97
C PHE A 30 10.45 12.59 30.10
N ASP A 31 10.27 11.68 29.15
CA ASP A 31 11.26 11.32 28.13
C ASP A 31 11.00 12.13 26.85
N ALA A 32 11.67 13.29 26.74
CA ALA A 32 11.51 14.15 25.58
C ALA A 32 11.94 13.47 24.26
N PRO A 33 13.10 12.78 24.18
CA PRO A 33 13.48 12.03 22.98
C PRO A 33 12.44 10.97 22.56
N ALA A 34 11.93 10.18 23.50
CA ALA A 34 10.93 9.15 23.17
C ALA A 34 9.59 9.75 22.76
N ALA A 35 9.13 10.81 23.45
CA ALA A 35 7.90 11.51 23.11
C ALA A 35 7.99 12.17 21.72
N TRP A 36 9.13 12.77 21.41
CA TRP A 36 9.43 13.32 20.08
C TRP A 36 9.36 12.24 19.01
N LYS A 37 10.06 11.12 19.20
CA LYS A 37 10.08 10.01 18.23
C LYS A 37 8.68 9.44 18.00
N LEU A 38 7.87 9.33 19.06
CA LEU A 38 6.48 8.90 18.95
C LEU A 38 5.62 9.89 18.15
N ALA A 39 5.76 11.19 18.41
CA ALA A 39 5.05 12.24 17.67
C ALA A 39 5.45 12.26 16.18
N LEU A 40 6.75 12.12 15.90
CA LEU A 40 7.27 12.04 14.54
C LEU A 40 6.77 10.78 13.81
N GLY A 41 6.70 9.63 14.50
CA GLY A 41 6.15 8.38 13.96
C GLY A 41 4.73 8.54 13.40
N LYS A 42 3.87 9.33 14.06
CA LYS A 42 2.50 9.61 13.60
C LYS A 42 2.45 10.31 12.26
N HIS A 43 3.45 11.14 11.93
CA HIS A 43 3.50 11.78 10.61
C HIS A 43 3.72 10.76 9.49
N PHE A 44 4.51 9.70 9.73
CA PHE A 44 4.66 8.62 8.76
C PHE A 44 3.36 7.83 8.56
N GLU A 45 2.56 7.61 9.62
CA GLU A 45 1.26 6.94 9.52
C GLU A 45 0.28 7.70 8.60
N THR A 46 0.30 9.03 8.65
CA THR A 46 -0.63 9.89 7.90
C THR A 46 -0.11 10.38 6.56
N SER A 47 1.16 10.12 6.24
CA SER A 47 1.82 10.74 5.08
C SER A 47 1.33 10.18 3.75
N PRO A 48 0.87 11.02 2.80
CA PRO A 48 0.55 10.57 1.44
C PRO A 48 1.77 9.96 0.71
N THR A 49 2.99 10.36 1.06
CA THR A 49 4.23 9.83 0.46
C THR A 49 4.37 8.32 0.68
N MET A 50 3.81 7.78 1.78
CA MET A 50 3.81 6.33 2.05
C MET A 50 3.04 5.50 1.01
N ALA A 51 2.04 6.08 0.34
CA ALA A 51 1.27 5.36 -0.68
C ALA A 51 2.14 4.92 -1.88
N GLY A 52 3.24 5.62 -2.13
CA GLY A 52 4.23 5.30 -3.16
C GLY A 52 5.28 4.27 -2.73
N LEU A 53 5.23 3.77 -1.50
CA LEU A 53 6.24 2.85 -0.94
C LEU A 53 5.68 1.44 -0.77
N LYS A 54 6.57 0.45 -0.82
CA LYS A 54 6.27 -0.96 -0.49
C LYS A 54 6.71 -1.37 0.91
N ILE A 55 7.29 -0.45 1.67
CA ILE A 55 7.66 -0.65 3.07
C ILE A 55 6.54 -0.18 4.01
N PRO A 56 6.35 -0.85 5.16
CA PRO A 56 5.40 -0.40 6.17
C PRO A 56 5.89 0.86 6.90
N HIS A 57 4.97 1.51 7.61
CA HIS A 57 5.21 2.81 8.27
C HIS A 57 6.28 2.76 9.37
N ASP A 58 6.37 1.65 10.09
CA ASP A 58 7.38 1.42 11.14
C ASP A 58 8.80 1.35 10.56
N LEU A 59 8.98 0.66 9.44
CA LEU A 59 10.25 0.59 8.71
C LEU A 59 10.62 1.95 8.11
N ALA A 60 9.65 2.69 7.57
CA ALA A 60 9.89 4.06 7.11
C ALA A 60 10.31 4.97 8.27
N ALA A 61 9.60 4.93 9.40
CA ALA A 61 9.98 5.69 10.58
C ALA A 61 11.38 5.30 11.06
N ALA A 62 11.72 4.01 11.10
CA ALA A 62 13.06 3.55 11.50
C ALA A 62 14.17 4.05 10.55
N ALA A 63 13.91 4.08 9.24
CA ALA A 63 14.90 4.47 8.24
C ALA A 63 15.07 5.99 8.11
N PHE A 64 14.00 6.78 8.33
CA PHE A 64 13.97 8.19 7.96
C PHE A 64 13.80 9.15 9.14
N SER A 65 13.48 8.69 10.35
CA SER A 65 13.26 9.59 11.51
C SER A 65 14.48 10.43 11.88
N ASP A 66 15.69 9.87 11.75
CA ASP A 66 16.93 10.53 12.20
C ASP A 66 17.29 11.78 11.36
N ALA A 67 16.71 11.89 10.16
CA ALA A 67 16.83 13.07 9.32
C ALA A 67 16.02 14.27 9.83
N PHE A 68 15.04 14.05 10.70
CA PHE A 68 14.14 15.10 11.19
C PHE A 68 14.58 15.62 12.56
N ARG A 69 14.60 16.95 12.68
CA ARG A 69 15.04 17.68 13.88
C ARG A 69 14.15 18.89 14.13
N ILE A 70 14.21 19.41 15.35
CA ILE A 70 13.60 20.68 15.69
C ILE A 70 14.69 21.74 15.76
N GLU A 71 14.64 22.69 14.83
CA GLU A 71 15.55 23.84 14.78
C GLU A 71 14.72 25.14 14.84
N GLY A 72 15.04 26.02 15.79
CA GLY A 72 14.29 27.27 15.95
C GLY A 72 12.78 27.08 16.20
N GLY A 73 12.39 25.95 16.80
CA GLY A 73 10.99 25.59 17.03
C GLY A 73 10.24 25.09 15.80
N LYS A 74 10.92 24.86 14.67
CA LYS A 74 10.35 24.32 13.44
C LYS A 74 10.89 22.93 13.15
N LEU A 75 10.07 22.10 12.53
CA LEU A 75 10.52 20.83 11.97
C LEU A 75 11.39 21.11 10.75
N VAL A 76 12.62 20.61 10.80
CA VAL A 76 13.60 20.68 9.71
C VAL A 76 14.06 19.27 9.42
N ALA A 77 14.05 18.88 8.15
CA ALA A 77 14.67 17.67 7.69
C ALA A 77 16.00 17.99 7.01
N VAL A 78 16.99 17.13 7.18
CA VAL A 78 18.30 17.26 6.51
C VAL A 78 18.53 16.11 5.54
N ASP A 79 19.22 16.38 4.44
CA ASP A 79 19.63 15.35 3.49
C ASP A 79 20.83 14.51 4.00
N GLN A 80 21.35 13.61 3.15
CA GLN A 80 22.51 12.78 3.48
C GLN A 80 23.80 13.58 3.73
N HIS A 81 23.86 14.82 3.27
CA HIS A 81 24.98 15.74 3.49
C HIS A 81 24.77 16.61 4.73
N GLY A 82 23.64 16.45 5.44
CA GLY A 82 23.28 17.25 6.60
C GLY A 82 22.73 18.63 6.24
N MET A 83 22.37 18.85 4.98
CA MET A 83 21.84 20.15 4.52
C MET A 83 20.33 20.21 4.70
N PRO A 84 19.77 21.34 5.20
CA PRO A 84 18.32 21.50 5.33
C PRO A 84 17.59 21.36 3.99
N LEU A 85 16.51 20.58 4.00
CA LEU A 85 15.62 20.45 2.85
C LEU A 85 14.64 21.63 2.81
N TYR A 86 14.67 22.37 1.72
CA TYR A 86 13.76 23.50 1.46
C TYR A 86 12.55 23.06 0.63
N SER A 87 11.43 23.74 0.83
CA SER A 87 10.22 23.48 0.06
C SER A 87 10.41 23.93 -1.40
N PRO A 88 10.04 23.09 -2.38
CA PRO A 88 10.06 23.47 -3.79
C PRO A 88 8.89 24.39 -4.17
N THR A 89 7.84 24.44 -3.35
CA THR A 89 6.64 25.25 -3.59
C THR A 89 6.63 26.53 -2.74
N ARG A 90 7.25 26.49 -1.56
CA ARG A 90 7.42 27.62 -0.63
C ARG A 90 8.89 28.03 -0.59
N TYR A 91 9.30 28.85 -1.55
CA TYR A 91 10.69 29.28 -1.69
C TYR A 91 11.19 30.01 -0.41
N GLY A 92 12.37 29.62 0.06
CA GLY A 92 12.98 30.18 1.27
C GLY A 92 12.45 29.60 2.57
N GLU A 93 11.43 28.73 2.53
CA GLU A 93 10.95 27.99 3.69
C GLU A 93 11.50 26.56 3.71
N VAL A 94 11.70 26.03 4.92
CA VAL A 94 11.99 24.61 5.09
C VAL A 94 10.83 23.76 4.60
N ALA A 95 11.15 22.61 4.02
CA ALA A 95 10.16 21.65 3.58
C ALA A 95 9.31 21.20 4.77
N ASN A 96 8.00 21.05 4.54
CA ASN A 96 7.14 20.42 5.53
C ASN A 96 7.45 18.91 5.59
N PHE A 97 6.83 18.19 6.53
CA PHE A 97 7.12 16.77 6.71
C PHE A 97 7.00 15.96 5.40
N ASP A 98 5.89 16.09 4.67
CA ASP A 98 5.62 15.26 3.48
C ASP A 98 6.55 15.58 2.31
N GLU A 99 6.81 16.86 2.06
CA GLU A 99 7.77 17.31 1.06
C GLU A 99 9.17 16.82 1.40
N ALA A 100 9.59 16.99 2.65
CA ALA A 100 10.89 16.56 3.12
C ALA A 100 11.04 15.05 3.04
N PHE A 101 10.04 14.30 3.50
CA PHE A 101 10.02 12.85 3.46
C PHE A 101 10.11 12.34 2.02
N GLY A 102 9.36 12.94 1.08
CA GLY A 102 9.47 12.62 -0.34
C GLY A 102 10.88 12.82 -0.89
N ARG A 103 11.54 13.92 -0.50
CA ARG A 103 12.92 14.23 -0.92
C ARG A 103 13.94 13.27 -0.31
N LEU A 104 13.74 12.84 0.93
CA LEU A 104 14.57 11.83 1.59
C LEU A 104 14.44 10.46 0.91
N VAL A 105 13.21 10.08 0.55
CA VAL A 105 12.95 8.85 -0.22
C VAL A 105 13.60 8.94 -1.60
N ASP A 106 13.44 10.07 -2.29
CA ASP A 106 14.03 10.28 -3.63
C ASP A 106 15.57 10.23 -3.62
N GLY A 107 16.20 10.73 -2.56
CA GLY A 107 17.64 10.66 -2.36
C GLY A 107 18.15 9.33 -1.81
N TYR A 108 17.27 8.39 -1.44
CA TYR A 108 17.67 7.12 -0.82
C TYR A 108 18.42 6.23 -1.83
N PRO A 109 19.62 5.69 -1.50
CA PRO A 109 20.45 4.99 -2.50
C PRO A 109 19.75 3.76 -3.08
N ASN A 110 18.95 3.07 -2.27
CA ASN A 110 18.20 1.89 -2.67
C ASN A 110 16.71 2.21 -2.88
N LYS A 111 16.37 3.42 -3.35
CA LYS A 111 14.98 3.87 -3.54
C LYS A 111 14.14 2.87 -4.33
N ALA A 112 14.67 2.30 -5.41
CA ALA A 112 13.96 1.32 -6.23
C ALA A 112 13.52 0.08 -5.42
N MET A 113 14.25 -0.26 -4.34
CA MET A 113 13.92 -1.35 -3.43
C MET A 113 12.87 -0.99 -2.39
N ILE A 114 12.47 0.27 -2.24
CA ILE A 114 11.43 0.70 -1.30
C ILE A 114 10.24 1.37 -1.99
N GLN A 115 10.41 1.83 -3.22
CA GLN A 115 9.36 2.41 -4.03
C GLN A 115 8.49 1.29 -4.62
N ARG A 116 7.18 1.54 -4.67
CA ARG A 116 6.25 0.74 -5.46
C ARG A 116 6.55 1.04 -6.94
N GLU A 117 6.81 0.00 -7.72
CA GLU A 117 7.00 0.17 -9.17
C GLU A 117 5.77 0.85 -9.77
N GLY A 118 5.99 1.81 -10.67
CA GLY A 118 4.97 2.74 -11.17
C GLY A 118 3.66 2.05 -11.56
N GLY A 119 2.67 2.16 -10.69
CA GLY A 119 1.27 1.83 -10.90
C GLY A 119 0.45 2.85 -10.12
N ALA A 120 -0.51 3.48 -10.78
CA ALA A 120 -1.38 4.57 -10.34
C ALA A 120 -1.93 4.44 -8.88
N PRO A 121 -2.32 5.56 -8.24
CA PRO A 121 -2.69 5.60 -6.82
C PRO A 121 -3.81 4.63 -6.47
N ALA A 122 -3.62 3.92 -5.35
CA ALA A 122 -4.66 3.15 -4.70
C ALA A 122 -5.77 4.10 -4.24
N GLY A 123 -6.95 3.97 -4.83
CA GLY A 123 -8.17 4.57 -4.30
C GLY A 123 -8.57 3.93 -2.96
N PRO A 124 -9.41 4.61 -2.16
CA PRO A 124 -9.78 4.16 -0.82
C PRO A 124 -10.62 2.88 -0.89
N GLY A 125 -10.36 1.93 0.02
CA GLY A 125 -11.13 0.70 0.21
C GLY A 125 -12.57 0.95 0.69
N PRO A 126 -13.38 -0.09 0.98
CA PRO A 126 -13.03 -1.32 1.70
C PRO A 126 -13.38 -2.57 0.83
N ASP A 127 -12.83 -3.76 0.97
CA ASP A 127 -12.69 -4.63 2.12
C ASP A 127 -11.51 -5.58 1.86
N ALA A 128 -10.70 -5.83 2.89
CA ALA A 128 -9.70 -6.88 2.87
C ALA A 128 -10.39 -8.24 3.02
N ALA A 129 -10.26 -9.13 2.04
CA ALA A 129 -10.24 -10.58 2.25
C ALA A 129 -9.70 -11.32 1.02
N GLY A 130 -8.65 -12.11 1.25
CA GLY A 130 -8.26 -13.19 0.35
C GLY A 130 -7.07 -12.87 -0.54
N GLY A 131 -5.88 -13.22 -0.06
CA GLY A 131 -4.66 -13.10 -0.84
C GLY A 131 -4.67 -13.98 -2.09
N ALA A 132 -3.99 -13.51 -3.12
CA ALA A 132 -3.36 -14.37 -4.10
C ALA A 132 -2.06 -13.72 -4.57
N VAL A 133 -1.03 -14.56 -4.54
CA VAL A 133 0.34 -14.43 -4.99
C VAL A 133 0.60 -13.49 -6.18
N GLN A 134 1.60 -12.65 -5.98
CA GLN A 134 2.34 -11.95 -7.02
C GLN A 134 3.27 -12.94 -7.74
N ALA A 135 3.07 -13.10 -9.05
CA ALA A 135 4.11 -13.52 -9.99
C ALA A 135 3.97 -12.54 -11.17
N GLY A 136 4.78 -11.48 -11.23
CA GLY A 136 6.11 -11.53 -11.82
C GLY A 136 6.03 -10.75 -13.14
N GLN A 137 6.68 -9.59 -13.18
CA GLN A 137 6.74 -8.73 -14.37
C GLN A 137 8.01 -9.09 -15.16
N PRO A 138 7.94 -9.15 -16.50
CA PRO A 138 8.61 -8.12 -17.29
C PRO A 138 7.72 -7.62 -18.44
N GLY A 139 7.92 -6.36 -18.81
CA GLY A 139 7.00 -5.59 -19.64
C GLY A 139 6.67 -6.19 -21.01
N THR A 140 5.37 -6.37 -21.25
CA THR A 140 4.64 -6.31 -22.53
C THR A 140 3.21 -6.69 -22.16
N GLY A 141 2.29 -5.72 -22.15
CA GLY A 141 0.85 -5.97 -22.09
C GLY A 141 0.38 -6.90 -20.97
N GLY A 142 0.42 -6.45 -19.71
CA GLY A 142 -0.19 -7.19 -18.60
C GLY A 142 -1.65 -7.54 -18.89
N ALA A 143 -2.14 -8.65 -18.33
CA ALA A 143 -3.49 -9.11 -18.64
C ALA A 143 -4.56 -8.14 -18.09
N VAL A 144 -5.51 -7.71 -18.92
CA VAL A 144 -6.64 -6.85 -18.52
C VAL A 144 -7.96 -7.59 -18.65
N SER A 145 -8.94 -7.29 -17.80
CA SER A 145 -10.27 -7.87 -17.94
C SER A 145 -10.98 -7.35 -19.20
N ARG A 146 -11.96 -8.11 -19.71
CA ARG A 146 -12.74 -7.70 -20.89
C ARG A 146 -13.43 -6.35 -20.67
N GLN A 147 -14.02 -6.17 -19.49
CA GLN A 147 -14.67 -4.92 -19.11
C GLN A 147 -13.69 -3.75 -19.08
N GLN A 148 -12.47 -3.97 -18.60
CA GLN A 148 -11.45 -2.94 -18.54
C GLN A 148 -10.90 -2.59 -19.92
N PHE A 149 -10.80 -3.57 -20.83
CA PHE A 149 -10.42 -3.35 -22.21
C PHE A 149 -11.47 -2.56 -23.02
N ASP A 150 -12.76 -2.81 -22.77
CA ASP A 150 -13.85 -2.13 -23.46
C ASP A 150 -14.11 -0.71 -22.91
N ALA A 151 -13.70 -0.44 -21.66
CA ALA A 151 -13.73 0.89 -21.05
C ALA A 151 -12.55 1.80 -21.46
N MET A 152 -11.50 1.26 -22.10
CA MET A 152 -10.36 2.04 -22.58
C MET A 152 -10.70 2.86 -23.82
N ASN A 153 -10.06 4.02 -23.97
CA ASN A 153 -10.21 4.81 -25.19
C ASN A 153 -9.55 4.08 -26.40
N PRO A 154 -9.92 4.42 -27.64
CA PRO A 154 -9.41 3.72 -28.83
C PRO A 154 -7.88 3.69 -28.96
N GLN A 155 -7.19 4.73 -28.45
CA GLN A 155 -5.74 4.86 -28.52
C GLN A 155 -5.05 3.95 -27.50
N GLU A 156 -5.62 3.83 -26.30
CA GLU A 156 -5.17 2.92 -25.23
C GLU A 156 -5.36 1.46 -25.61
N ARG A 157 -6.49 1.12 -26.27
CA ARG A 157 -6.76 -0.24 -26.77
C ARG A 157 -5.74 -0.67 -27.82
N MET A 158 -5.43 0.22 -28.77
CA MET A 158 -4.38 -0.04 -29.77
C MET A 158 -3.00 -0.17 -29.14
N ASN A 159 -2.67 0.69 -28.18
CA ASN A 159 -1.39 0.60 -27.46
C ASN A 159 -1.31 -0.70 -26.65
N HIS A 160 -2.41 -1.15 -26.07
CA HIS A 160 -2.51 -2.39 -25.32
C HIS A 160 -2.31 -3.61 -26.23
N ILE A 161 -2.98 -3.66 -27.38
CA ILE A 161 -2.80 -4.73 -28.38
C ILE A 161 -1.36 -4.71 -28.94
N LYS A 162 -0.85 -3.53 -29.29
CA LYS A 162 0.50 -3.36 -29.85
C LYS A 162 1.59 -3.74 -28.85
N ALA A 163 1.32 -3.59 -27.56
CA ALA A 163 2.22 -3.98 -26.48
C ALA A 163 2.12 -5.47 -26.10
N GLY A 164 1.34 -6.29 -26.82
CA GLY A 164 1.19 -7.72 -26.53
C GLY A 164 0.22 -8.03 -25.38
N GLY A 165 -0.72 -7.13 -25.11
CA GLY A 165 -1.73 -7.24 -24.07
C GLY A 165 -2.63 -8.45 -24.20
N ILE A 166 -2.77 -9.21 -23.11
CA ILE A 166 -3.73 -10.31 -23.03
C ILE A 166 -5.03 -9.79 -22.42
N VAL A 167 -6.17 -10.05 -23.05
CA VAL A 167 -7.47 -9.79 -22.40
C VAL A 167 -7.90 -11.07 -21.69
N ALA A 168 -7.67 -11.14 -20.37
CA ALA A 168 -8.00 -12.30 -19.55
C ALA A 168 -9.29 -12.07 -18.78
N ASP A 169 -10.29 -12.90 -19.02
CA ASP A 169 -11.52 -12.98 -18.23
C ASP A 169 -11.58 -14.35 -17.56
N GLY A 170 -11.35 -14.38 -16.25
CA GLY A 170 -11.66 -15.52 -15.40
C GLY A 170 -13.02 -15.29 -14.76
N ALA A 171 -13.97 -16.18 -15.08
CA ALA A 171 -15.36 -16.21 -14.62
C ALA A 171 -16.33 -15.28 -15.37
N SER A 172 -16.71 -15.73 -16.56
CA SER A 172 -18.14 -15.77 -16.90
C SER A 172 -18.85 -16.50 -15.76
N LYS A 173 -19.57 -15.77 -14.91
CA LYS A 173 -20.57 -16.34 -14.00
C LYS A 173 -21.55 -17.13 -14.88
N PRO A 174 -21.61 -18.48 -14.83
CA PRO A 174 -22.80 -19.13 -15.30
C PRO A 174 -23.87 -18.74 -14.28
N ALA A 175 -25.01 -18.24 -14.77
CA ALA A 175 -26.23 -18.33 -13.97
C ALA A 175 -26.36 -19.78 -13.45
N PRO A 176 -26.88 -20.01 -12.23
CA PRO A 176 -27.10 -21.36 -11.75
C PRO A 176 -28.21 -21.99 -12.58
N ALA A 177 -27.86 -22.58 -13.73
CA ALA A 177 -28.69 -23.55 -14.40
C ALA A 177 -28.34 -24.90 -13.79
N THR A 178 -29.01 -25.22 -12.70
CA THR A 178 -29.10 -26.58 -12.17
C THR A 178 -29.43 -27.52 -13.32
N PRO A 179 -28.58 -28.51 -13.67
CA PRO A 179 -29.00 -29.55 -14.59
C PRO A 179 -29.99 -30.42 -13.82
N ALA A 180 -31.24 -30.47 -14.30
CA ALA A 180 -32.16 -31.52 -13.92
C ALA A 180 -31.45 -32.87 -14.15
N HIS A 181 -31.24 -33.62 -13.07
CA HIS A 181 -30.82 -35.01 -13.17
C HIS A 181 -31.89 -35.76 -13.96
N GLY A 182 -31.60 -36.15 -15.21
CA GLY A 182 -32.49 -37.02 -15.99
C GLY A 182 -32.51 -36.87 -17.51
N ALA A 183 -31.87 -35.86 -18.10
CA ALA A 183 -31.91 -35.70 -19.56
C ALA A 183 -30.94 -36.67 -20.28
N LYS A 184 -31.48 -37.73 -20.91
CA LYS A 184 -30.73 -38.75 -21.66
C LYS A 184 -30.21 -38.30 -23.03
N VAL A 185 -30.50 -37.07 -23.46
CA VAL A 185 -30.11 -36.54 -24.77
C VAL A 185 -29.53 -35.14 -24.60
N VAL A 186 -28.35 -34.87 -25.20
CA VAL A 186 -27.66 -33.57 -25.17
C VAL A 186 -27.21 -33.15 -26.55
N THR A 187 -27.04 -31.86 -26.80
CA THR A 187 -26.51 -31.38 -28.09
C THR A 187 -25.01 -31.57 -28.19
N ARG A 188 -24.46 -31.57 -29.41
CA ARG A 188 -23.01 -31.67 -29.63
C ARG A 188 -22.21 -30.61 -28.87
N ALA A 189 -22.67 -29.36 -28.88
CA ALA A 189 -22.03 -28.26 -28.17
C ALA A 189 -22.04 -28.48 -26.65
N GLN A 190 -23.13 -29.00 -26.10
CA GLN A 190 -23.22 -29.33 -24.68
C GLN A 190 -22.29 -30.47 -24.29
N PHE A 191 -22.18 -31.52 -25.13
CA PHE A 191 -21.27 -32.63 -24.88
C PHE A 191 -19.79 -32.20 -24.91
N GLU A 192 -19.43 -31.24 -25.76
CA GLU A 192 -18.06 -30.71 -25.84
C GLU A 192 -17.70 -29.79 -24.67
N GLN A 193 -18.69 -29.16 -24.05
CA GLN A 193 -18.51 -28.35 -22.84
C GLN A 193 -18.50 -29.18 -21.54
N MET A 194 -18.85 -30.48 -21.59
CA MET A 194 -18.74 -31.35 -20.42
C MET A 194 -17.27 -31.60 -20.06
N PRO A 195 -16.93 -31.68 -18.76
CA PRO A 195 -15.62 -32.13 -18.32
C PRO A 195 -15.25 -33.47 -18.95
N HIS A 196 -14.02 -33.61 -19.43
CA HIS A 196 -13.58 -34.83 -20.12
C HIS A 196 -13.77 -36.11 -19.30
N THR A 197 -13.68 -36.01 -17.97
CA THR A 197 -13.92 -37.10 -17.02
C THR A 197 -15.34 -37.65 -17.07
N ASP A 198 -16.32 -36.80 -17.40
CA ASP A 198 -17.74 -37.11 -17.26
C ASP A 198 -18.34 -37.59 -18.59
N ARG A 199 -17.70 -37.23 -19.71
CA ARG A 199 -18.08 -37.65 -21.07
C ARG A 199 -18.07 -39.18 -21.22
N ALA A 200 -17.09 -39.85 -20.62
CA ALA A 200 -17.00 -41.31 -20.65
C ALA A 200 -18.13 -41.99 -19.86
N ALA A 201 -18.55 -41.40 -18.74
CA ALA A 201 -19.68 -41.89 -17.95
C ALA A 201 -21.00 -41.66 -18.68
N TYR A 202 -21.16 -40.51 -19.35
CA TYR A 202 -22.34 -40.17 -20.14
C TYR A 202 -22.59 -41.19 -21.27
N CYS A 203 -21.56 -41.49 -22.07
CA CYS A 203 -21.67 -42.50 -23.13
C CYS A 203 -21.97 -43.91 -22.58
N LYS A 204 -21.37 -44.29 -21.44
CA LYS A 204 -21.62 -45.59 -20.79
C LYS A 204 -23.03 -45.71 -20.20
N SER A 205 -23.64 -44.60 -19.80
CA SER A 205 -25.01 -44.57 -19.29
C SER A 205 -26.09 -44.63 -20.40
N GLY A 206 -25.67 -44.67 -21.67
CA GLY A 206 -26.57 -44.70 -22.82
C GLY A 206 -27.11 -43.32 -23.22
N GLY A 207 -26.36 -42.25 -22.94
CA GLY A 207 -26.72 -40.90 -23.38
C GLY A 207 -26.57 -40.71 -24.89
N THR A 208 -27.51 -39.99 -25.51
CA THR A 208 -27.52 -39.72 -26.96
C THR A 208 -27.07 -38.29 -27.23
N ILE A 209 -26.18 -38.10 -28.21
CA ILE A 209 -25.75 -36.77 -28.65
C ILE A 209 -26.54 -36.42 -29.91
N GLU A 210 -27.37 -35.38 -29.83
CA GLU A 210 -28.01 -34.79 -31.01
C GLU A 210 -27.00 -33.96 -31.79
N GLY A 211 -26.95 -34.22 -33.10
CA GLY A 211 -26.03 -33.59 -34.06
C GLY A 211 -26.46 -32.19 -34.46
#